data_AF-A0A9Q0UCN9-F1
#
_entry.id   AF-A0A9Q0UCN9-F1
#
_cell.length_a   1.000
_cell.length_b   1.000
_cell.length_c   1.000
_cell.angle_alpha   90.00
_cell.angle_beta   90.00
_cell.angle_gamma   90.00
#
_symmetry.space_group_name_H-M   'P 1'
#
loop_
_entity.id
_entity.type
_entity.pdbx_description
1 polymer ?
#
loop_
_entity_poly.entity_id
_entity_poly.type
_entity_poly.pdbx_seq_one_letter_code
_entity_poly.pdbx_strand_id
1 'polypeptide(L)'
;MPPKASKSKEVPAERAILGRFSSHLKIGIVGLPNVGKSTLFNTLTKLSIPAENFPFCTIEPNEARVNIPDERFEWLCQLFKPKSEVAAFLEIHDIAGLVRGAHQGAFEDPDIIHVDDIVDPVRDLEVISAELRLKDIEFIERRIEDVEKSMKRSNDKQLKIELELCQKVKAWLEEEKDVRLGEWKAADIEILNTFQLLTAKPVVYLVNMNEKDYQRKKNKFLPKIHAWVQEHGGETIIPFSCVLERTLADMLPHEADKYCEENKVQSCLPKIIKTGFSAINLIYFFTAGPDEVKWAIHTDFERGFICAEVMKFDDLKELGSESAVKAAGKYKQEGKTYVVQDGDIIFFKFNVSGGGKK
;
A
#
# COMPACT_ATOMS: atom_id res chain seq x y z
N MET A 1 -51.92 -13.23 -8.48
CA MET A 1 -50.68 -13.02 -9.24
C MET A 1 -49.54 -12.91 -8.23
N PRO A 2 -48.52 -13.79 -8.26
CA PRO A 2 -47.38 -13.63 -7.37
C PRO A 2 -46.59 -12.36 -7.75
N PRO A 3 -45.99 -11.64 -6.79
CA PRO A 3 -45.31 -10.38 -7.07
C PRO A 3 -44.05 -10.64 -7.90
N LYS A 4 -43.86 -9.81 -8.94
CA LYS A 4 -42.69 -9.84 -9.83
C LYS A 4 -41.41 -9.66 -9.00
N ALA A 5 -40.48 -10.59 -9.12
CA ALA A 5 -39.13 -10.49 -8.58
C ALA A 5 -38.48 -9.17 -9.05
N SER A 6 -38.06 -8.36 -8.09
CA SER A 6 -37.22 -7.18 -8.33
C SER A 6 -35.92 -7.65 -8.96
N LYS A 7 -35.60 -7.15 -10.16
CA LYS A 7 -34.33 -7.38 -10.83
C LYS A 7 -33.19 -7.05 -9.86
N SER A 8 -32.42 -8.06 -9.48
CA SER A 8 -31.15 -7.92 -8.79
C SER A 8 -30.27 -6.98 -9.62
N LYS A 9 -29.85 -5.85 -9.03
CA LYS A 9 -28.78 -5.02 -9.61
C LYS A 9 -27.58 -5.93 -9.81
N GLU A 10 -27.12 -6.05 -11.05
CA GLU A 10 -25.88 -6.74 -11.39
C GLU A 10 -24.76 -6.11 -10.56
N VAL A 11 -24.16 -6.92 -9.68
CA VAL A 11 -22.93 -6.57 -8.99
C VAL A 11 -21.86 -6.43 -10.08
N PRO A 12 -21.15 -5.29 -10.18
CA PRO A 12 -20.10 -5.14 -11.19
C PRO A 12 -19.11 -6.29 -11.02
N ALA A 13 -18.80 -7.00 -12.11
CA ALA A 13 -17.80 -8.05 -12.09
C ALA A 13 -16.50 -7.47 -11.50
N GLU A 14 -16.09 -8.03 -10.37
CA GLU A 14 -14.92 -7.62 -9.61
C GLU A 14 -13.70 -7.69 -10.55
N ARG A 15 -13.08 -6.54 -10.82
CA ARG A 15 -11.89 -6.51 -11.69
C ARG A 15 -10.79 -7.22 -10.92
N ALA A 16 -10.26 -8.31 -11.47
CA ALA A 16 -9.09 -8.98 -10.91
C ALA A 16 -7.96 -7.96 -10.73
N ILE A 17 -7.38 -7.92 -9.54
CA ILE A 17 -6.32 -6.96 -9.17
C ILE A 17 -4.97 -7.64 -9.35
N LEU A 18 -4.01 -6.92 -9.94
CA LEU A 18 -2.60 -7.33 -9.93
C LEU A 18 -2.03 -7.18 -8.52
N GLY A 19 -1.63 -8.28 -7.91
CA GLY A 19 -1.15 -8.29 -6.54
C GLY A 19 -1.09 -9.67 -5.92
N ARG A 20 -0.43 -9.76 -4.77
CA ARG A 20 -0.42 -10.99 -3.97
C ARG A 20 -1.74 -11.11 -3.22
N PHE A 21 -2.37 -12.29 -3.26
CA PHE A 21 -3.52 -12.61 -2.41
C PHE A 21 -3.07 -12.84 -0.97
N SER A 22 -2.89 -11.75 -0.23
CA SER A 22 -2.58 -11.77 1.20
C SER A 22 -2.99 -10.46 1.85
N SER A 23 -3.38 -10.51 3.11
CA SER A 23 -3.61 -9.34 3.94
C SER A 23 -2.32 -8.80 4.60
N HIS A 24 -1.22 -9.55 4.51
CA HIS A 24 0.09 -9.15 5.03
C HIS A 24 0.97 -8.64 3.88
N LEU A 25 0.60 -7.48 3.35
CA LEU A 25 1.36 -6.81 2.30
C LEU A 25 2.39 -5.85 2.91
N LYS A 26 3.48 -5.64 2.17
CA LYS A 26 4.65 -4.87 2.59
C LYS A 26 4.98 -3.87 1.47
N ILE A 27 5.50 -2.70 1.85
CA ILE A 27 6.03 -1.71 0.89
C ILE A 27 7.55 -1.60 1.02
N GLY A 28 8.25 -1.48 -0.10
CA GLY A 28 9.71 -1.32 -0.13
C GLY A 28 10.14 0.09 -0.51
N ILE A 29 11.16 0.63 0.15
CA ILE A 29 11.80 1.90 -0.22
C ILE A 29 12.87 1.62 -1.28
N VAL A 30 12.74 2.25 -2.44
CA VAL A 30 13.61 2.07 -3.60
C VAL A 30 14.15 3.41 -4.09
N GLY A 31 15.39 3.42 -4.58
CA GLY A 31 16.04 4.61 -5.12
C GLY A 31 17.57 4.46 -5.19
N LEU A 32 18.23 5.33 -5.93
CA LEU A 32 19.69 5.33 -6.02
C LEU A 32 20.33 5.65 -4.64
N PRO A 33 21.54 5.18 -4.34
CA PRO A 33 22.38 5.72 -3.26
C PRO A 33 22.32 7.24 -3.12
N ASN A 34 22.51 7.74 -1.90
CA ASN A 34 22.55 9.18 -1.59
C ASN A 34 21.26 10.00 -1.87
N VAL A 35 20.14 9.38 -2.25
CA VAL A 35 18.83 10.08 -2.39
C VAL A 35 18.02 10.19 -1.08
N GLY A 36 18.61 9.81 0.06
CA GLY A 36 18.00 9.99 1.38
C GLY A 36 17.11 8.83 1.84
N LYS A 37 17.20 7.65 1.20
CA LYS A 37 16.47 6.43 1.58
C LYS A 37 16.66 6.06 3.05
N SER A 38 17.92 5.90 3.47
CA SER A 38 18.24 5.51 4.85
C SER A 38 17.80 6.57 5.85
N THR A 39 17.85 7.86 5.49
CA THR A 39 17.32 8.94 6.32
C THR A 39 15.81 8.83 6.49
N LEU A 40 15.07 8.58 5.40
CA LEU A 40 13.62 8.36 5.45
C LEU A 40 13.28 7.13 6.29
N PHE A 41 13.96 6.00 6.03
CA PHE A 41 13.75 4.76 6.77
C PHE A 41 14.01 4.95 8.26
N ASN A 42 15.15 5.54 8.64
CA ASN A 42 15.46 5.81 10.06
C ASN A 42 14.42 6.72 10.72
N THR A 43 13.87 7.69 9.98
CA THR A 43 12.81 8.57 10.49
C THR A 43 11.51 7.79 10.71
N LEU A 44 11.13 6.91 9.78
CA LEU A 44 9.99 6.02 9.93
C LEU A 44 10.18 4.99 11.07
N THR A 45 11.40 4.49 11.25
CA THR A 45 11.73 3.56 12.34
C THR A 45 11.62 4.21 13.72
N LYS A 46 11.91 5.52 13.85
CA LYS A 46 11.63 6.25 15.10
C LYS A 46 10.13 6.32 15.44
N LEU A 47 9.27 6.29 14.41
CA LEU A 47 7.82 6.23 14.54
C LEU A 47 7.29 4.79 14.61
N SER A 48 8.18 3.79 14.57
CA SER A 48 7.77 2.40 14.50
C SER A 48 7.24 1.87 15.82
N ILE A 49 6.34 0.91 15.71
CA ILE A 49 5.76 0.19 16.85
C ILE A 49 6.85 -0.73 17.44
N PRO A 50 7.07 -0.72 18.77
CA PRO A 50 8.02 -1.62 19.41
C PRO A 50 7.74 -3.08 19.07
N ALA A 51 8.79 -3.86 18.82
CA ALA A 51 8.69 -5.28 18.45
C ALA A 51 7.93 -6.13 19.49
N GLU A 52 7.96 -5.72 20.77
CA GLU A 52 7.25 -6.38 21.87
C GLU A 52 5.72 -6.48 21.65
N ASN A 53 5.14 -5.55 20.87
CA ASN A 53 3.71 -5.56 20.54
C ASN A 53 3.32 -6.65 19.53
N PHE A 54 4.29 -7.36 18.94
CA PHE A 54 4.06 -8.43 17.97
C PHE A 54 4.82 -9.71 18.38
N PRO A 55 4.33 -10.46 19.37
CA PRO A 55 5.03 -11.64 19.93
C PRO A 55 5.24 -12.79 18.93
N PHE A 56 4.63 -12.73 17.76
CA PHE A 56 4.72 -13.73 16.69
C PHE A 56 5.51 -13.26 15.47
N CYS A 57 6.11 -12.07 15.50
CA CYS A 57 6.86 -11.51 14.37
C CYS A 57 8.30 -11.17 14.77
N THR A 58 9.26 -11.76 14.08
CA THR A 58 10.63 -11.25 14.07
C THR A 58 10.66 -9.97 13.23
N ILE A 59 10.99 -8.83 13.82
CA ILE A 59 11.24 -7.59 13.08
C ILE A 59 12.74 -7.56 12.73
N GLU A 60 13.05 -7.62 11.43
CA GLU A 60 14.44 -7.50 10.97
C GLU A 60 14.92 -6.04 11.02
N PRO A 61 16.23 -5.75 11.12
CA PRO A 61 16.75 -4.38 11.23
C PRO A 61 16.38 -3.43 10.06
N ASN A 62 16.02 -4.00 8.91
CA ASN A 62 15.59 -3.33 7.68
C ASN A 62 14.05 -3.30 7.53
N GLU A 63 13.30 -3.72 8.55
CA GLU A 63 11.84 -3.65 8.59
C GLU A 63 11.36 -2.63 9.62
N ALA A 64 10.31 -1.88 9.29
CA ALA A 64 9.64 -0.98 10.20
C ALA A 64 8.11 -1.15 10.08
N ARG A 65 7.40 -1.12 11.21
CA ARG A 65 5.94 -1.10 11.24
C ARG A 65 5.47 0.23 11.81
N VAL A 66 4.76 1.01 11.01
CA VAL A 66 4.32 2.35 11.40
C VAL A 66 2.81 2.41 11.44
N ASN A 67 2.25 3.00 12.50
CA ASN A 67 0.82 3.20 12.62
C ASN A 67 0.30 4.10 11.49
N ILE A 68 -0.89 3.77 10.98
CA ILE A 68 -1.60 4.58 10.01
C ILE A 68 -2.36 5.65 10.80
N PRO A 69 -2.02 6.93 10.65
CA PRO A 69 -2.78 7.99 11.29
C PRO A 69 -4.20 8.00 10.69
N ASP A 70 -5.26 7.95 11.47
CA ASP A 70 -6.63 8.04 10.96
C ASP A 70 -7.54 8.79 11.95
N GLU A 71 -8.07 9.93 11.51
CA GLU A 71 -9.01 10.75 12.28
C GLU A 71 -10.30 9.98 12.62
N ARG A 72 -10.69 9.00 11.78
CA ARG A 72 -11.86 8.16 12.04
C ARG A 72 -11.62 7.25 13.23
N PHE A 73 -10.44 6.64 13.29
CA PHE A 73 -10.01 5.80 14.40
C PHE A 73 -9.94 6.62 15.70
N GLU A 74 -9.28 7.78 15.67
CA GLU A 74 -9.18 8.69 16.82
C GLU A 74 -10.57 9.12 17.32
N TRP A 75 -11.49 9.46 16.42
CA TRP A 75 -12.86 9.83 16.78
C TRP A 75 -13.62 8.66 17.44
N LEU A 76 -13.45 7.43 16.94
CA LEU A 76 -14.04 6.24 17.56
C LEU A 76 -13.47 5.99 18.96
N CYS A 77 -12.16 6.13 19.15
CA CYS A 77 -11.53 6.03 20.47
C CYS A 77 -12.08 7.09 21.43
N GLN A 78 -12.27 8.34 20.98
CA GLN A 78 -12.85 9.41 21.79
C GLN A 78 -14.32 9.14 22.18
N LEU A 79 -15.10 8.57 21.25
CA LEU A 79 -16.51 8.25 21.48
C LEU A 79 -16.68 7.08 22.47
N PHE A 80 -15.98 5.97 22.23
CA PHE A 80 -16.17 4.74 22.99
C PHE A 80 -15.30 4.64 24.25
N LYS A 81 -14.18 5.38 24.30
CA LYS A 81 -13.17 5.34 25.38
C LYS A 81 -12.80 3.89 25.75
N PRO A 82 -12.33 3.09 24.78
CA PRO A 82 -12.12 1.67 24.96
C PRO A 82 -10.99 1.40 25.96
N LYS A 83 -10.94 0.17 26.48
CA LYS A 83 -9.79 -0.29 27.29
C LYS A 83 -8.56 -0.57 26.43
N SER A 84 -8.75 -0.91 25.16
CA SER A 84 -7.69 -1.18 24.19
C SER A 84 -7.93 -0.43 22.87
N GLU A 85 -6.88 0.23 22.38
CA GLU A 85 -6.84 0.96 21.13
C GLU A 85 -5.79 0.32 20.22
N VAL A 86 -6.21 -0.22 19.08
CA VAL A 86 -5.29 -0.89 18.13
C VAL A 86 -5.44 -0.25 16.77
N ALA A 87 -4.44 0.56 16.37
CA ALA A 87 -4.38 1.22 15.08
C ALA A 87 -3.85 0.29 13.98
N ALA A 88 -4.28 0.53 12.74
CA ALA A 88 -3.73 -0.15 11.56
C ALA A 88 -2.27 0.20 11.36
N PHE A 89 -1.49 -0.70 10.77
CA PHE A 89 -0.07 -0.46 10.51
C PHE A 89 0.30 -0.74 9.06
N LEU A 90 1.30 -0.02 8.58
CA LEU A 90 1.99 -0.27 7.32
C LEU A 90 3.36 -0.88 7.61
N GLU A 91 3.67 -2.00 6.98
CA GLU A 91 5.00 -2.61 7.06
C GLU A 91 5.89 -2.12 5.91
N ILE A 92 7.02 -1.52 6.27
CA ILE A 92 7.96 -0.82 5.38
C ILE A 92 9.31 -1.51 5.43
N HIS A 93 9.90 -1.74 4.26
CA HIS A 93 11.20 -2.40 4.09
C HIS A 93 12.21 -1.44 3.46
N ASP A 94 13.40 -1.32 4.04
CA ASP A 94 14.53 -0.68 3.35
C ASP A 94 15.18 -1.69 2.40
N ILE A 95 15.13 -1.41 1.10
CA ILE A 95 15.74 -2.27 0.09
C ILE A 95 17.12 -1.72 -0.22
N ALA A 96 18.14 -2.47 0.19
CA ALA A 96 19.52 -2.16 -0.15
C ALA A 96 19.77 -2.32 -1.66
N GLY A 97 20.39 -1.30 -2.26
CA GLY A 97 21.12 -1.36 -3.53
C GLY A 97 20.52 -2.26 -4.63
N LEU A 98 19.46 -1.80 -5.29
CA LEU A 98 18.88 -2.51 -6.44
C LEU A 98 19.75 -2.46 -7.70
N VAL A 99 20.59 -1.43 -7.85
CA VAL A 99 21.33 -1.15 -9.08
C VAL A 99 22.82 -1.35 -8.84
N ARG A 100 23.46 -2.22 -9.63
CA ARG A 100 24.92 -2.31 -9.70
C ARG A 100 25.46 -1.01 -10.30
N GLY A 101 26.05 -0.14 -9.48
CA GLY A 101 26.71 1.09 -9.95
C GLY A 101 25.98 2.41 -9.66
N ALA A 102 24.85 2.40 -8.95
CA ALA A 102 24.04 3.61 -8.68
C ALA A 102 24.54 4.55 -7.56
N HIS A 103 25.83 4.64 -7.29
CA HIS A 103 26.37 5.42 -6.15
C HIS A 103 26.18 6.96 -6.25
N GLN A 104 25.42 7.45 -7.22
CA GLN A 104 25.26 8.86 -7.58
C GLN A 104 23.80 9.25 -7.37
N GLY A 105 23.54 9.94 -6.25
CA GLY A 105 22.20 10.37 -5.84
C GLY A 105 22.02 11.88 -5.93
N ALA A 106 20.78 12.29 -6.14
CA ALA A 106 20.34 13.66 -6.31
C ALA A 106 20.21 14.47 -5.00
N PHE A 107 21.29 15.12 -4.52
CA PHE A 107 21.21 16.36 -3.70
C PHE A 107 22.40 17.29 -3.94
N GLU A 108 22.14 18.59 -4.01
CA GLU A 108 23.18 19.62 -3.85
C GLU A 108 23.30 19.92 -2.34
N ASP A 109 24.19 19.20 -1.65
CA ASP A 109 24.66 19.51 -0.30
C ASP A 109 26.18 19.73 -0.36
N PRO A 110 26.72 20.87 0.11
CA PRO A 110 28.17 21.13 0.07
C PRO A 110 29.02 20.13 0.86
N ASP A 111 28.43 19.31 1.75
CA ASP A 111 29.15 18.32 2.55
C ASP A 111 29.12 16.88 1.97
N ILE A 112 28.53 16.67 0.79
CA ILE A 112 28.45 15.35 0.12
C ILE A 112 29.18 15.41 -1.23
N ILE A 113 30.34 14.76 -1.31
CA ILE A 113 31.17 14.73 -2.53
C ILE A 113 30.59 13.71 -3.51
N HIS A 114 29.96 14.20 -4.59
CA HIS A 114 29.51 13.36 -5.72
C HIS A 114 30.66 13.09 -6.68
N VAL A 115 30.77 11.85 -7.16
CA VAL A 115 31.85 11.42 -8.07
C VAL A 115 31.47 11.64 -9.56
N ASP A 116 30.22 12.02 -9.87
CA ASP A 116 29.81 12.58 -11.17
C ASP A 116 28.77 13.70 -10.94
N ASP A 117 29.15 14.95 -11.23
CA ASP A 117 28.57 16.24 -10.80
C ASP A 117 27.17 16.62 -11.37
N ILE A 118 26.28 15.67 -11.74
CA ILE A 118 24.98 16.01 -12.35
C ILE A 118 23.80 15.34 -11.65
N VAL A 119 23.00 16.17 -10.97
CA VAL A 119 21.69 15.80 -10.42
C VAL A 119 20.63 15.81 -11.52
N ASP A 120 20.19 14.63 -11.96
CA ASP A 120 19.09 14.47 -12.93
C ASP A 120 18.09 13.37 -12.49
N PRO A 121 17.01 13.74 -11.78
CA PRO A 121 16.06 12.76 -11.28
C PRO A 121 15.24 12.07 -12.38
N VAL A 122 15.12 12.64 -13.59
CA VAL A 122 14.41 11.97 -14.69
C VAL A 122 15.25 10.81 -15.22
N ARG A 123 16.55 11.05 -15.43
CA ARG A 123 17.51 9.98 -15.76
C ARG A 123 17.49 8.88 -14.69
N ASP A 124 17.47 9.25 -13.42
CA ASP A 124 17.46 8.28 -12.32
C ASP A 124 16.19 7.41 -12.32
N LEU A 125 15.02 7.99 -12.67
CA LEU A 125 13.76 7.25 -12.85
C LEU A 125 13.82 6.28 -14.03
N GLU A 126 14.41 6.70 -15.15
CA GLU A 126 14.61 5.85 -16.33
C GLU A 126 15.52 4.66 -16.03
N VAL A 127 16.64 4.91 -15.34
CA VAL A 127 17.60 3.85 -14.95
C VAL A 127 16.92 2.78 -14.10
N ILE A 128 16.20 3.18 -13.04
CA ILE A 128 15.53 2.23 -12.16
C ILE A 128 14.46 1.46 -12.94
N SER A 129 13.63 2.16 -13.73
CA SER A 129 12.53 1.52 -14.47
C SER A 129 13.05 0.53 -15.51
N ALA A 130 14.11 0.88 -16.23
CA ALA A 130 14.75 0.00 -17.20
C ALA A 130 15.34 -1.25 -16.52
N GLU A 131 16.01 -1.11 -15.37
CA GLU A 131 16.59 -2.26 -14.67
C GLU A 131 15.52 -3.21 -14.10
N LEU A 132 14.41 -2.67 -13.59
CA LEU A 132 13.27 -3.50 -13.16
C LEU A 132 12.66 -4.27 -14.34
N ARG A 133 12.47 -3.62 -15.50
CA ARG A 133 11.99 -4.28 -16.71
C ARG A 133 12.94 -5.37 -17.20
N LEU A 134 14.24 -5.10 -17.23
CA LEU A 134 15.24 -6.10 -17.62
C LEU A 134 15.20 -7.33 -16.72
N LYS A 135 15.02 -7.14 -15.41
CA LYS A 135 14.88 -8.26 -14.46
C LYS A 135 13.60 -9.07 -14.68
N ASP A 136 12.50 -8.42 -15.00
CA ASP A 136 11.26 -9.11 -15.36
C ASP A 136 11.38 -9.84 -16.70
N ILE A 137 12.06 -9.27 -17.70
CA ILE A 137 12.36 -9.96 -18.97
C ILE A 137 13.19 -11.22 -18.72
N GLU A 138 14.29 -11.12 -17.95
CA GLU A 138 15.12 -12.28 -17.59
C GLU A 138 14.32 -13.39 -16.87
N PHE A 139 13.34 -13.00 -16.05
CA PHE A 139 12.45 -13.94 -15.37
C PHE A 139 11.49 -14.62 -16.35
N ILE A 140 10.83 -13.83 -17.21
CA ILE A 140 9.86 -14.34 -18.18
C ILE A 140 10.52 -15.22 -19.23
N GLU A 141 11.72 -14.90 -19.70
CA GLU A 141 12.46 -15.75 -20.63
C GLU A 141 12.75 -17.14 -20.05
N ARG A 142 13.22 -17.20 -18.79
CA ARG A 142 13.40 -18.49 -18.10
C ARG A 142 12.08 -19.23 -17.95
N ARG A 143 10.99 -18.52 -17.64
CA ARG A 143 9.66 -19.14 -17.53
C ARG A 143 9.18 -19.73 -18.85
N ILE A 144 9.38 -19.02 -19.96
CA ILE A 144 9.08 -19.49 -21.32
C ILE A 144 9.82 -20.81 -21.58
N GLU A 145 11.12 -20.86 -21.33
CA GLU A 145 11.91 -22.09 -21.55
C GLU A 145 11.38 -23.28 -20.74
N ASP A 146 11.00 -23.06 -19.48
CA ASP A 146 10.50 -24.12 -18.60
C ASP A 146 9.12 -24.64 -19.02
N VAL A 147 8.24 -23.74 -19.46
CA VAL A 147 6.92 -24.10 -20.00
C VAL A 147 7.08 -24.86 -21.32
N GLU A 148 7.96 -24.42 -22.23
CA GLU A 148 8.24 -25.12 -23.48
C GLU A 148 8.82 -26.52 -23.25
N LYS A 149 9.74 -26.68 -22.29
CA LYS A 149 10.27 -27.99 -21.88
C LYS A 149 9.16 -28.91 -21.35
N SER A 150 8.23 -28.35 -20.56
CA SER A 150 7.09 -29.09 -20.01
C SER A 150 6.08 -29.50 -21.10
N MET A 151 5.84 -28.64 -22.08
CA MET A 151 4.95 -28.92 -23.22
C MET A 151 5.45 -30.04 -24.14
N LYS A 152 6.77 -30.30 -24.20
CA LYS A 152 7.30 -31.47 -24.92
C LYS A 152 6.87 -32.81 -24.31
N ARG A 153 6.49 -32.81 -23.02
CA ARG A 153 6.11 -34.01 -22.25
C ARG A 153 4.62 -34.10 -21.96
N SER A 154 3.89 -32.99 -22.11
CA SER A 154 2.47 -32.87 -21.77
C SER A 154 1.74 -32.01 -22.80
N ASN A 155 0.54 -32.42 -23.22
CA ASN A 155 -0.31 -31.63 -24.12
C ASN A 155 -1.38 -30.83 -23.34
N ASP A 156 -1.03 -30.36 -22.15
CA ASP A 156 -1.91 -29.56 -21.29
C ASP A 156 -2.22 -28.20 -21.95
N LYS A 157 -3.51 -27.85 -21.97
CA LYS A 157 -3.98 -26.56 -22.48
C LYS A 157 -3.54 -25.40 -21.59
N GLN A 158 -3.37 -25.62 -20.29
CA GLN A 158 -2.97 -24.56 -19.38
C GLN A 158 -1.54 -24.07 -19.66
N LEU A 159 -0.63 -24.99 -20.02
CA LEU A 159 0.73 -24.64 -20.42
C LEU A 159 0.76 -23.79 -21.70
N LYS A 160 -0.15 -24.04 -22.65
CA LYS A 160 -0.28 -23.22 -23.87
C LYS A 160 -0.72 -21.80 -23.55
N ILE A 161 -1.75 -21.67 -22.70
CA ILE A 161 -2.26 -20.36 -22.26
C ILE A 161 -1.16 -19.57 -21.55
N GLU A 162 -0.44 -20.22 -20.64
CA GLU A 162 0.67 -19.59 -19.92
C GLU A 162 1.81 -19.18 -20.86
N LEU A 163 2.18 -20.02 -21.83
CA LEU A 163 3.23 -19.69 -22.80
C LEU A 163 2.85 -18.46 -23.66
N GLU A 164 1.62 -18.42 -24.18
CA GLU A 164 1.11 -17.28 -24.96
C GLU A 164 1.11 -16.00 -24.14
N LEU A 165 0.72 -16.07 -22.86
CA LEU A 165 0.77 -14.93 -21.95
C LEU A 165 2.21 -14.48 -21.70
N CYS A 166 3.14 -15.38 -21.39
CA CYS A 166 4.54 -15.04 -21.16
C CYS A 166 5.16 -14.35 -22.38
N GLN A 167 4.86 -14.81 -23.60
CA GLN A 167 5.30 -14.15 -24.84
C GLN A 167 4.71 -12.75 -24.98
N LYS A 168 3.42 -12.57 -24.67
CA LYS A 168 2.77 -11.24 -24.67
C LYS A 168 3.40 -10.30 -23.63
N VAL A 169 3.69 -10.79 -22.44
CA VAL A 169 4.33 -10.00 -21.36
C VAL A 169 5.75 -9.62 -21.72
N LYS A 170 6.52 -10.53 -22.33
CA LYS A 170 7.86 -10.23 -22.82
C LYS A 170 7.84 -9.09 -23.84
N ALA A 171 6.98 -9.19 -24.86
CA ALA A 171 6.84 -8.14 -25.88
C ALA A 171 6.42 -6.79 -25.26
N TRP A 172 5.52 -6.81 -24.27
CA TRP A 172 5.11 -5.61 -23.53
C TRP A 172 6.28 -4.93 -22.81
N LEU A 173 7.12 -5.71 -22.14
CA LEU A 173 8.29 -5.22 -21.42
C LEU A 173 9.38 -4.70 -22.37
N GLU A 174 9.57 -5.34 -23.52
CA GLU A 174 10.52 -4.92 -24.58
C GLU A 174 10.10 -3.61 -25.27
N GLU A 175 8.79 -3.28 -25.26
CA GLU A 175 8.27 -1.96 -25.65
C GLU A 175 8.41 -0.89 -24.55
N GLU A 176 9.23 -1.16 -23.53
CA GLU A 176 9.51 -0.26 -22.39
C GLU A 176 8.30 0.04 -21.50
N LYS A 177 7.29 -0.84 -21.49
CA LYS A 177 6.07 -0.67 -20.68
C LYS A 177 6.08 -1.58 -19.46
N ASP A 178 5.73 -1.02 -18.32
CA ASP A 178 5.62 -1.76 -17.06
C ASP A 178 4.36 -2.64 -17.06
N VAL A 179 4.44 -3.86 -16.48
CA VAL A 179 3.31 -4.82 -16.49
C VAL A 179 2.06 -4.25 -15.84
N ARG A 180 2.18 -3.44 -14.78
CA ARG A 180 1.03 -2.80 -14.09
C ARG A 180 0.19 -1.88 -14.98
N LEU A 181 0.73 -1.40 -16.10
CA LEU A 181 0.05 -0.48 -17.03
C LEU A 181 -0.65 -1.22 -18.18
N GLY A 182 -0.48 -2.54 -18.28
CA GLY A 182 -1.07 -3.34 -19.33
C GLY A 182 -2.56 -3.62 -19.12
N GLU A 183 -3.28 -3.76 -20.23
CA GLU A 183 -4.65 -4.27 -20.23
C GLU A 183 -4.65 -5.80 -20.29
N TRP A 184 -4.87 -6.42 -19.13
CA TRP A 184 -4.85 -7.87 -18.94
C TRP A 184 -6.27 -8.40 -18.68
N LYS A 185 -6.58 -9.58 -19.21
CA LYS A 185 -7.85 -10.26 -18.88
C LYS A 185 -7.77 -10.80 -17.45
N ALA A 186 -8.91 -11.02 -16.80
CA ALA A 186 -8.94 -11.57 -15.44
C ALA A 186 -8.15 -12.88 -15.30
N ALA A 187 -8.28 -13.79 -16.27
CA ALA A 187 -7.50 -15.04 -16.31
C ALA A 187 -5.98 -14.81 -16.49
N ASP A 188 -5.58 -13.76 -17.22
CA ASP A 188 -4.17 -13.41 -17.39
C ASP A 188 -3.61 -12.87 -16.05
N ILE A 189 -4.40 -12.06 -15.34
CA ILE A 189 -4.03 -11.49 -14.03
C ILE A 189 -3.83 -12.59 -13.00
N GLU A 190 -4.68 -13.63 -12.99
CA GLU A 190 -4.51 -14.79 -12.11
C GLU A 190 -3.15 -15.47 -12.31
N ILE A 191 -2.72 -15.63 -13.57
CA ILE A 191 -1.40 -16.20 -13.90
C ILE A 191 -0.27 -15.23 -13.54
N LEU A 192 -0.39 -13.94 -13.88
CA LEU A 192 0.60 -12.90 -13.55
C LEU A 192 0.85 -12.79 -12.04
N ASN A 193 -0.20 -12.96 -11.24
CA ASN A 193 -0.11 -12.95 -9.78
C ASN A 193 0.71 -14.14 -9.24
N THR A 194 0.91 -15.21 -10.01
CA THR A 194 1.83 -16.30 -9.63
C THR A 194 3.31 -15.91 -9.81
N PHE A 195 3.60 -14.99 -10.72
CA PHE A 195 4.98 -14.59 -11.05
C PHE A 195 5.53 -13.53 -10.11
N GLN A 196 4.66 -12.66 -9.57
CA GLN A 196 5.05 -11.56 -8.66
C GLN A 196 6.14 -10.64 -9.25
N LEU A 197 6.04 -10.36 -10.55
CA LEU A 197 6.93 -9.47 -11.31
C LEU A 197 7.14 -8.11 -10.61
N LEU A 198 8.30 -7.51 -10.81
CA LEU A 198 8.70 -6.25 -10.19
C LEU A 198 7.87 -5.08 -10.72
N THR A 199 7.71 -4.99 -12.03
CA THR A 199 6.97 -3.93 -12.73
C THR A 199 5.45 -4.10 -12.67
N ALA A 200 4.95 -5.18 -12.07
CA ALA A 200 3.54 -5.36 -11.73
C ALA A 200 3.16 -4.70 -10.38
N LYS A 201 4.15 -4.35 -9.55
CA LYS A 201 3.91 -3.77 -8.21
C LYS A 201 3.54 -2.29 -8.36
N PRO A 202 2.58 -1.73 -7.62
CA PRO A 202 2.28 -0.30 -7.63
C PRO A 202 3.42 0.53 -7.03
N VAL A 203 3.61 1.76 -7.49
CA VAL A 203 4.65 2.69 -6.99
C VAL A 203 4.05 4.01 -6.49
N VAL A 204 4.71 4.58 -5.49
CA VAL A 204 4.47 5.95 -5.00
C VAL A 204 5.79 6.71 -5.08
N TYR A 205 5.81 7.81 -5.81
CA TYR A 205 7.02 8.61 -6.02
C TYR A 205 7.22 9.60 -4.89
N LEU A 206 8.26 9.40 -4.07
CA LEU A 206 8.65 10.33 -3.02
C LEU A 206 9.76 11.26 -3.54
N VAL A 207 9.41 12.51 -3.80
CA VAL A 207 10.35 13.51 -4.33
C VAL A 207 10.99 14.25 -3.16
N ASN A 208 12.14 13.75 -2.71
CA ASN A 208 12.91 14.36 -1.64
C ASN A 208 13.57 15.66 -2.13
N MET A 209 13.39 16.74 -1.38
CA MET A 209 13.98 18.05 -1.65
C MET A 209 14.44 18.72 -0.36
N ASN A 210 15.21 19.80 -0.48
CA ASN A 210 15.59 20.59 0.67
C ASN A 210 14.34 21.22 1.33
N GLU A 211 14.47 21.58 2.60
CA GLU A 211 13.37 22.11 3.41
C GLU A 211 12.79 23.41 2.83
N LYS A 212 13.64 24.30 2.31
CA LYS A 212 13.22 25.59 1.73
C LYS A 212 12.33 25.40 0.50
N ASP A 213 12.68 24.45 -0.37
CA ASP A 213 11.94 24.08 -1.58
C ASP A 213 10.58 23.48 -1.22
N TYR A 214 10.55 22.61 -0.21
CA TYR A 214 9.33 22.00 0.31
C TYR A 214 8.40 23.06 0.93
N GLN A 215 8.93 23.90 1.83
CA GLN A 215 8.19 24.98 2.49
C GLN A 215 7.58 25.96 1.48
N ARG A 216 8.34 26.40 0.48
CA ARG A 216 7.85 27.32 -0.57
C ARG A 216 7.03 26.64 -1.66
N LYS A 217 6.92 25.30 -1.63
CA LYS A 217 6.23 24.46 -2.63
C LYS A 217 6.74 24.68 -4.07
N LYS A 218 8.05 24.88 -4.24
CA LYS A 218 8.69 25.07 -5.56
C LYS A 218 10.06 24.41 -5.62
N ASN A 219 10.22 23.53 -6.60
CA ASN A 219 11.47 22.84 -6.90
C ASN A 219 11.73 22.83 -8.42
N LYS A 220 13.00 22.95 -8.82
CA LYS A 220 13.41 23.05 -10.24
C LYS A 220 13.18 21.75 -11.04
N PHE A 221 13.15 20.61 -10.36
CA PHE A 221 13.00 19.29 -11.00
C PHE A 221 11.56 18.76 -10.98
N LEU A 222 10.74 19.19 -10.01
CA LEU A 222 9.39 18.68 -9.83
C LEU A 222 8.50 18.75 -11.10
N PRO A 223 8.53 19.82 -11.93
CA PRO A 223 7.76 19.84 -13.18
C PRO A 223 8.21 18.77 -14.19
N LYS A 224 9.52 18.50 -14.28
CA LYS A 224 10.06 17.47 -15.18
C LYS A 224 9.69 16.07 -14.70
N ILE A 225 9.82 15.82 -13.40
CA ILE A 225 9.39 14.57 -12.77
C ILE A 225 7.90 14.34 -13.00
N HIS A 226 7.08 15.38 -12.79
CA HIS A 226 5.65 15.28 -13.01
C HIS A 226 5.30 14.89 -14.45
N ALA A 227 5.90 15.56 -15.44
CA ALA A 227 5.69 15.24 -16.86
C ALA A 227 6.06 13.77 -17.16
N TRP A 228 7.23 13.34 -16.71
CA TRP A 228 7.68 11.96 -16.89
C TRP A 228 6.71 10.95 -16.27
N VAL A 229 6.29 11.16 -15.01
CA VAL A 229 5.35 10.24 -14.33
C VAL A 229 4.00 10.18 -15.04
N GLN A 230 3.48 11.30 -15.58
CA GLN A 230 2.22 11.28 -16.34
C GLN A 230 2.30 10.42 -17.60
N GLU A 231 3.45 10.41 -18.27
CA GLU A 231 3.70 9.57 -19.46
C GLU A 231 3.90 8.09 -19.09
N HIS A 232 4.29 7.80 -17.84
CA HIS A 232 4.66 6.46 -17.35
C HIS A 232 3.68 5.87 -16.34
N GLY A 233 2.40 6.28 -16.38
CA GLY A 233 1.31 5.65 -15.61
C GLY A 233 0.57 6.57 -14.64
N GLY A 234 1.09 7.77 -14.37
CA GLY A 234 0.38 8.80 -13.61
C GLY A 234 0.20 8.50 -12.13
N GLU A 235 1.06 7.66 -11.54
CA GLU A 235 1.00 7.30 -10.13
C GLU A 235 1.27 8.51 -9.19
N THR A 236 0.98 8.33 -7.91
CA THR A 236 1.00 9.44 -6.95
C THR A 236 2.42 9.96 -6.71
N ILE A 237 2.59 11.28 -6.80
CA ILE A 237 3.82 12.00 -6.47
C ILE A 237 3.65 12.75 -5.16
N ILE A 238 4.57 12.56 -4.22
CA ILE A 238 4.59 13.23 -2.93
C ILE A 238 5.93 13.98 -2.77
N PRO A 239 5.93 15.31 -2.95
CA PRO A 239 7.04 16.15 -2.53
C PRO A 239 7.21 16.09 -1.01
N PHE A 240 8.42 15.90 -0.53
CA PHE A 240 8.73 15.91 0.91
C PHE A 240 10.18 16.32 1.16
N SER A 241 10.57 16.51 2.42
CA SER A 241 11.96 16.79 2.78
C SER A 241 12.42 15.88 3.92
N CYS A 242 13.37 14.98 3.63
CA CYS A 242 13.96 14.13 4.68
C CYS A 242 14.59 14.95 5.82
N VAL A 243 15.13 16.14 5.52
CA VAL A 243 15.76 17.01 6.50
C VAL A 243 14.72 17.55 7.48
N LEU A 244 13.58 18.03 6.97
CA LEU A 244 12.46 18.46 7.79
C LEU A 244 11.94 17.30 8.64
N GLU A 245 11.63 16.16 8.02
CA GLU A 245 11.01 15.04 8.72
C GLU A 245 11.90 14.50 9.84
N ARG A 246 13.21 14.43 9.60
CA ARG A 246 14.18 14.06 10.64
C ARG A 246 14.17 15.05 11.79
N THR A 247 14.18 16.35 11.49
CA THR A 247 14.15 17.42 12.49
C THR A 247 12.88 17.34 13.33
N LEU A 248 11.71 17.15 12.71
CA LEU A 248 10.44 16.99 13.42
C LEU A 248 10.41 15.71 14.27
N ALA A 249 11.00 14.62 13.79
CA ALA A 249 11.07 13.36 14.54
C ALA A 249 12.01 13.39 15.75
N ASP A 250 12.95 14.35 15.80
CA ASP A 250 13.85 14.58 16.93
C ASP A 250 13.26 15.54 17.98
N MET A 251 12.12 16.17 17.70
CA MET A 251 11.41 17.09 18.60
C MET A 251 10.32 16.38 19.39
N LEU A 252 9.91 16.97 20.52
CA LEU A 252 8.69 16.54 21.22
C LEU A 252 7.44 16.96 20.42
N PRO A 253 6.30 16.26 20.53
CA PRO A 253 5.12 16.55 19.71
C PRO A 253 4.66 18.02 19.73
N HIS A 254 4.60 18.63 20.91
CA HIS A 254 4.20 20.03 21.07
C HIS A 254 5.22 21.02 20.50
N GLU A 255 6.50 20.66 20.46
CA GLU A 255 7.55 21.49 19.85
C GLU A 255 7.51 21.38 18.33
N ALA A 256 7.28 20.16 17.81
CA ALA A 256 7.09 19.91 16.39
C ALA A 256 5.88 20.66 15.85
N ASP A 257 4.75 20.67 16.58
CA ASP A 257 3.54 21.42 16.21
C ASP A 257 3.83 22.93 16.14
N LYS A 258 4.49 23.47 17.18
CA LYS A 258 4.88 24.88 17.21
C LYS A 258 5.83 25.25 16.07
N TYR A 259 6.81 24.39 15.78
CA TYR A 259 7.73 24.59 14.66
C TYR A 259 6.99 24.59 13.32
N CYS A 260 6.04 23.67 13.13
CA CYS A 260 5.19 23.59 11.94
C CYS A 260 4.35 24.85 11.76
N GLU A 261 3.75 25.37 12.83
CA GLU A 261 2.96 26.61 12.82
C GLU A 261 3.81 27.84 12.47
N GLU A 262 4.94 28.04 13.15
CA GLU A 262 5.83 29.19 12.97
C GLU A 262 6.43 29.23 11.56
N ASN A 263 6.85 28.07 11.05
CA ASN A 263 7.46 27.94 9.74
C ASN A 263 6.44 27.69 8.62
N LYS A 264 5.14 27.61 8.93
CA LYS A 264 4.06 27.32 7.98
C LYS A 264 4.34 26.07 7.13
N VAL A 265 4.85 25.04 7.79
CA VAL A 265 5.24 23.77 7.19
C VAL A 265 4.52 22.64 7.93
N GLN A 266 4.30 21.50 7.27
CA GLN A 266 3.68 20.33 7.90
C GLN A 266 4.43 19.08 7.48
N SER A 267 4.48 18.09 8.39
CA SER A 267 5.00 16.76 8.06
C SER A 267 4.17 16.12 6.95
N CYS A 268 4.86 15.50 6.00
CA CYS A 268 4.28 14.71 4.93
C CYS A 268 4.20 13.22 5.28
N LEU A 269 4.84 12.76 6.36
CA LEU A 269 4.87 11.34 6.74
C LEU A 269 3.46 10.73 6.87
N PRO A 270 2.46 11.39 7.51
CA PRO A 270 1.10 10.87 7.56
C PRO A 270 0.52 10.59 6.16
N LYS A 271 0.78 11.48 5.20
CA LYS A 271 0.32 11.33 3.82
C LYS A 271 1.07 10.21 3.10
N ILE A 272 2.38 10.08 3.31
CA ILE A 272 3.21 9.01 2.74
C ILE A 272 2.70 7.64 3.21
N ILE A 273 2.45 7.48 4.51
CA ILE A 273 1.96 6.22 5.11
C ILE A 273 0.57 5.88 4.56
N LYS A 274 -0.38 6.81 4.58
CA LYS A 274 -1.74 6.60 4.04
C LYS A 274 -1.72 6.24 2.56
N THR A 275 -0.90 6.93 1.77
CA THR A 275 -0.78 6.69 0.32
C THR A 275 -0.16 5.34 0.06
N GLY A 276 0.91 4.97 0.78
CA GLY A 276 1.56 3.66 0.66
C GLY A 276 0.60 2.51 0.99
N PHE A 277 -0.18 2.64 2.06
CA PHE A 277 -1.18 1.64 2.45
C PHE A 277 -2.28 1.46 1.39
N SER A 278 -2.79 2.58 0.86
CA SER A 278 -3.82 2.56 -0.18
C SER A 278 -3.27 2.02 -1.52
N ALA A 279 -2.02 2.36 -1.86
CA ALA A 279 -1.39 1.95 -3.13
C ALA A 279 -1.24 0.43 -3.23
N ILE A 280 -1.00 -0.26 -2.12
CA ILE A 280 -0.94 -1.73 -2.07
C ILE A 280 -2.31 -2.39 -1.92
N ASN A 281 -3.40 -1.66 -2.17
CA ASN A 281 -4.79 -2.13 -2.11
C ASN A 281 -5.23 -2.66 -0.74
N LEU A 282 -4.61 -2.17 0.35
CA LEU A 282 -5.13 -2.45 1.68
C LEU A 282 -6.21 -1.42 2.05
N ILE A 283 -7.26 -1.91 2.68
CA ILE A 283 -8.30 -1.14 3.35
C ILE A 283 -8.47 -1.71 4.76
N TYR A 284 -9.18 -1.01 5.64
CA TYR A 284 -9.58 -1.55 6.93
C TYR A 284 -11.01 -1.20 7.29
N PHE A 285 -11.58 -2.03 8.14
CA PHE A 285 -12.82 -1.76 8.83
C PHE A 285 -12.56 -1.79 10.34
N PHE A 286 -13.45 -1.18 11.11
CA PHE A 286 -13.37 -1.06 12.54
C PHE A 286 -14.27 -2.07 13.25
N THR A 287 -13.79 -2.61 14.36
CA THR A 287 -14.65 -3.13 15.44
C THR A 287 -14.57 -2.10 16.57
N ALA A 288 -15.70 -1.55 17.01
CA ALA A 288 -15.73 -0.49 18.00
C ALA A 288 -16.69 -0.81 19.15
N GLY A 289 -16.20 -0.68 20.38
CA GLY A 289 -16.97 -0.87 21.60
C GLY A 289 -16.20 -0.39 22.84
N PRO A 290 -16.80 -0.51 24.03
CA PRO A 290 -16.17 -0.04 25.28
C PRO A 290 -14.97 -0.88 25.72
N ASP A 291 -14.84 -2.10 25.23
CA ASP A 291 -13.67 -2.94 25.51
C ASP A 291 -12.52 -2.64 24.55
N GLU A 292 -12.80 -2.54 23.25
CA GLU A 292 -11.77 -2.39 22.23
C GLU A 292 -12.26 -1.57 21.02
N VAL A 293 -11.40 -0.71 20.50
CA VAL A 293 -11.51 -0.13 19.16
C VAL A 293 -10.29 -0.57 18.35
N LYS A 294 -10.53 -1.29 17.25
CA LYS A 294 -9.49 -1.94 16.47
C LYS A 294 -9.80 -2.00 14.98
N TRP A 295 -8.76 -1.96 14.14
CA TRP A 295 -8.83 -2.45 12.77
C TRP A 295 -8.72 -3.98 12.75
N ALA A 296 -9.66 -4.65 12.08
CA ALA A 296 -9.65 -6.11 12.07
C ALA A 296 -9.33 -6.65 10.67
N ILE A 297 -8.37 -7.56 10.62
CA ILE A 297 -8.28 -8.59 9.59
C ILE A 297 -8.35 -9.89 10.38
N HIS A 298 -9.47 -10.60 10.31
CA HIS A 298 -9.70 -11.79 11.11
C HIS A 298 -10.12 -12.95 10.22
N THR A 299 -9.38 -14.05 10.25
CA THR A 299 -9.72 -15.27 9.52
C THR A 299 -10.71 -16.15 10.31
N ASP A 300 -10.76 -16.04 11.64
CA ASP A 300 -11.52 -17.03 12.43
C ASP A 300 -13.05 -16.88 12.31
N PHE A 301 -13.56 -15.71 11.92
CA PHE A 301 -15.00 -15.51 11.73
C PHE A 301 -15.52 -16.14 10.43
N GLU A 302 -14.64 -16.61 9.55
CA GLU A 302 -15.03 -17.27 8.31
C GLU A 302 -15.74 -18.60 8.58
N ARG A 303 -15.27 -19.37 9.57
CA ARG A 303 -15.87 -20.64 9.98
C ARG A 303 -17.10 -20.37 10.84
N GLY A 304 -18.28 -20.56 10.25
CA GLY A 304 -19.55 -20.36 10.95
C GLY A 304 -20.14 -18.95 10.79
N PHE A 305 -19.64 -18.14 9.85
CA PHE A 305 -20.21 -16.84 9.50
C PHE A 305 -21.72 -16.92 9.24
N ILE A 306 -22.48 -16.08 9.94
CA ILE A 306 -23.93 -15.92 9.77
C ILE A 306 -24.20 -14.63 8.97
N CYS A 307 -23.78 -13.48 9.51
CA CYS A 307 -23.88 -12.19 8.86
C CYS A 307 -22.88 -11.19 9.48
N ALA A 308 -22.60 -10.12 8.75
CA ALA A 308 -21.90 -8.95 9.25
C ALA A 308 -22.92 -7.84 9.54
N GLU A 309 -22.99 -7.35 10.77
CA GLU A 309 -23.76 -6.16 11.08
C GLU A 309 -22.89 -4.93 10.81
N VAL A 310 -23.23 -4.16 9.79
CA VAL A 310 -22.41 -3.08 9.25
C VAL A 310 -23.10 -1.75 9.44
N MET A 311 -22.35 -0.77 9.98
CA MET A 311 -22.70 0.65 9.91
C MET A 311 -21.54 1.45 9.33
N LYS A 312 -21.86 2.51 8.57
CA LYS A 312 -20.84 3.40 8.02
C LYS A 312 -20.34 4.35 9.10
N PHE A 313 -19.04 4.65 9.07
CA PHE A 313 -18.46 5.65 9.97
C PHE A 313 -19.19 7.00 9.88
N ASP A 314 -19.48 7.47 8.67
CA ASP A 314 -20.16 8.75 8.46
C ASP A 314 -21.55 8.79 9.10
N ASP A 315 -22.30 7.69 9.03
CA ASP A 315 -23.62 7.58 9.65
C ASP A 315 -23.53 7.63 11.18
N LEU A 316 -22.52 6.97 11.77
CA LEU A 316 -22.29 7.04 13.21
C LEU A 316 -21.85 8.44 13.65
N LYS A 317 -21.00 9.10 12.86
CA LYS A 317 -20.53 10.47 13.13
C LYS A 317 -21.66 11.50 13.02
N GLU A 318 -22.55 11.34 12.04
CA GLU A 318 -23.72 12.20 11.84
C GLU A 318 -24.76 12.01 12.96
N LEU A 319 -25.07 10.77 13.33
CA LEU A 319 -26.16 10.44 14.26
C LEU A 319 -25.71 10.33 15.73
N GLY A 320 -24.40 10.34 15.98
CA GLY A 320 -23.76 10.42 17.30
C GLY A 320 -23.78 9.15 18.15
N SER A 321 -24.62 8.16 17.84
CA SER A 321 -24.66 6.89 18.59
C SER A 321 -25.18 5.72 17.75
N GLU A 322 -24.76 4.51 18.10
CA GLU A 322 -25.23 3.28 17.46
C GLU A 322 -26.76 3.11 17.56
N SER A 323 -27.37 3.53 18.67
CA SER A 323 -28.82 3.47 18.86
C SER A 323 -29.55 4.36 17.86
N ALA A 324 -29.02 5.56 17.59
CA ALA A 324 -29.58 6.47 16.59
C ALA A 324 -29.41 5.93 15.15
N VAL A 325 -28.26 5.33 14.84
CA VAL A 325 -28.01 4.66 13.55
C VAL A 325 -29.01 3.51 13.31
N LYS A 326 -29.28 2.70 14.33
CA LYS A 326 -30.29 1.62 14.28
C LYS A 326 -31.70 2.19 14.09
N ALA A 327 -32.08 3.22 14.84
CA ALA A 327 -33.38 3.87 14.72
C ALA A 327 -33.61 4.49 13.33
N ALA A 328 -32.54 4.99 12.70
CA ALA A 328 -32.57 5.52 11.33
C ALA A 328 -32.56 4.45 10.24
N GLY A 329 -32.50 3.15 10.59
CA GLY A 329 -32.45 2.05 9.62
C GLY A 329 -31.15 1.98 8.81
N LYS A 330 -30.08 2.65 9.26
CA LYS A 330 -28.76 2.68 8.60
C LYS A 330 -27.82 1.57 9.10
N TYR A 331 -28.26 0.78 10.08
CA TYR A 331 -27.55 -0.40 10.59
C TYR A 331 -27.98 -1.65 9.80
N LYS A 332 -27.09 -2.16 8.95
CA LYS A 332 -27.42 -3.21 7.97
C LYS A 332 -26.91 -4.58 8.39
N GLN A 333 -27.63 -5.63 7.99
CA GLN A 333 -27.16 -7.00 8.09
C GLN A 333 -26.75 -7.47 6.69
N GLU A 334 -25.45 -7.65 6.51
CA GLU A 334 -24.83 -7.99 5.25
C GLU A 334 -24.42 -9.47 5.21
N GLY A 335 -24.61 -10.10 4.06
CA GLY A 335 -24.32 -11.51 3.82
C GLY A 335 -22.91 -11.75 3.26
N LYS A 336 -22.63 -13.00 2.87
CA LYS A 336 -21.31 -13.43 2.36
C LYS A 336 -20.86 -12.74 1.06
N THR A 337 -21.79 -12.15 0.32
CA THR A 337 -21.52 -11.46 -0.95
C THR A 337 -21.23 -9.96 -0.76
N TYR A 338 -21.26 -9.47 0.47
CA TYR A 338 -20.94 -8.08 0.76
C TYR A 338 -19.44 -7.84 0.67
N VAL A 339 -19.06 -6.88 -0.17
CA VAL A 339 -17.68 -6.39 -0.25
C VAL A 339 -17.52 -5.30 0.82
N VAL A 340 -16.68 -5.58 1.82
CA VAL A 340 -16.36 -4.64 2.88
C VAL A 340 -15.81 -3.35 2.28
N GLN A 341 -16.29 -2.22 2.80
CA GLN A 341 -15.83 -0.90 2.38
C GLN A 341 -14.91 -0.30 3.44
N ASP A 342 -13.97 0.53 2.99
CA ASP A 342 -13.05 1.23 3.89
C ASP A 342 -13.82 2.07 4.92
N GLY A 343 -13.44 1.93 6.19
CA GLY A 343 -14.07 2.64 7.31
C GLY A 343 -15.43 2.09 7.75
N ASP A 344 -15.86 0.93 7.23
CA ASP A 344 -17.01 0.22 7.80
C ASP A 344 -16.78 -0.06 9.29
N ILE A 345 -17.83 0.02 10.10
CA ILE A 345 -17.81 -0.44 11.47
C ILE A 345 -18.65 -1.72 11.53
N ILE A 346 -18.01 -2.83 11.85
CA ILE A 346 -18.58 -4.17 11.66
C ILE A 346 -18.64 -4.91 12.99
N PHE A 347 -19.78 -5.54 13.23
CA PHE A 347 -19.96 -6.56 14.26
C PHE A 347 -20.34 -7.89 13.61
N PHE A 348 -19.49 -8.91 13.73
CA PHE A 348 -19.73 -10.21 13.12
C PHE A 348 -20.60 -11.10 13.99
N LYS A 349 -21.62 -11.71 13.37
CA LYS A 349 -22.38 -12.82 13.94
C LYS A 349 -21.90 -14.12 13.33
N PHE A 350 -21.44 -15.03 14.18
CA PHE A 350 -20.96 -16.34 13.77
C PHE A 350 -21.33 -17.38 14.83
N ASN A 351 -21.48 -18.64 14.40
CA ASN A 351 -21.64 -19.76 15.31
C ASN A 351 -20.27 -20.22 15.77
N VAL A 352 -20.08 -20.33 17.08
CA VAL A 352 -18.96 -21.07 17.66
C VAL A 352 -19.25 -22.55 17.45
N SER A 353 -18.86 -23.12 16.31
CA SER A 353 -18.88 -24.56 16.16
C SER A 353 -17.94 -25.14 17.21
N GLY A 354 -18.50 -25.79 18.23
CA GLY A 354 -17.78 -26.26 19.40
C GLY A 354 -16.51 -27.00 19.01
N GLY A 355 -15.36 -26.43 19.39
CA GLY A 355 -14.12 -27.17 19.48
C GLY A 355 -14.35 -28.30 20.47
N GLY A 356 -14.56 -29.51 19.95
CA GLY A 356 -14.51 -30.71 20.75
C GLY A 356 -13.18 -30.70 21.51
N LYS A 357 -13.26 -30.90 22.82
CA LYS A 357 -12.12 -31.36 23.61
C LYS A 357 -11.43 -32.49 22.84
N LYS A 358 -10.20 -32.26 22.40
CA LYS A 358 -9.22 -33.32 22.20
C LYS A 358 -7.91 -32.85 22.78
#